data_AF-A0A847GNE1-F1
#
_entry.id   AF-A0A847GNE1-F1
#
_cell.length_a   1.000
_cell.length_b   1.000
_cell.length_c   1.000
_cell.angle_alpha   90.00
_cell.angle_beta   90.00
_cell.angle_gamma   90.00
#
_symmetry.space_group_name_H-M   'P 1'
#
loop_
_entity.id
_entity.type
_entity.pdbx_description
1 polymer ?
#
loop_
_entity_poly.entity_id
_entity_poly.type
_entity_poly.pdbx_seq_one_letter_code
_entity_poly.pdbx_strand_id
1 'polypeptide(L)'
;MLFEHRAFWLPKDVQNPNAYEDAFDVDAVRGMAAVCDGVSSTIFAGRWAAILAKAVVAEPPDVSSHELLDVWLKRTREIWSHSVDETALAWHQKPKMLDGAGTTLLWIELATEESSDGIARPYQLRAYSIGDCCLFHVRHGQVLQTFPIQDSARFETNPQVIRSVFKRGDVVELEAMETQCRPGDLLALCTDAVAGWTMRQLEAGATLDWNAYWDMSLEQWQQWVIGLRQQNQIRYDDSTAVLLRLGGEAPAIRVVDREREESLLDTAETKWKDAIGSLKGSLRKGLRELSESKWLKDRGKK
;
A
#
# COMPACT_ATOMS: atom_id res chain seq x y z
N MET A 1 6.87 -16.95 1.85
CA MET A 1 6.71 -15.65 1.16
C MET A 1 6.48 -14.61 2.24
N LEU A 2 7.12 -13.45 2.14
CA LEU A 2 6.99 -12.38 3.14
C LEU A 2 5.68 -11.59 2.97
N PHE A 3 5.15 -11.57 1.76
CA PHE A 3 3.88 -10.93 1.43
C PHE A 3 3.20 -11.58 0.23
N GLU A 4 1.89 -11.35 0.10
CA GLU A 4 1.17 -11.48 -1.17
C GLU A 4 1.21 -10.14 -1.90
N HIS A 5 1.06 -10.14 -3.23
CA HIS A 5 1.05 -8.89 -3.99
C HIS A 5 -0.04 -8.87 -5.07
N ARG A 6 -0.46 -7.66 -5.41
CA ARG A 6 -1.28 -7.35 -6.58
C ARG A 6 -0.72 -6.11 -7.25
N ALA A 7 -0.76 -6.08 -8.58
CA ALA A 7 -0.35 -4.92 -9.35
C ALA A 7 -1.50 -4.45 -10.24
N PHE A 8 -1.70 -3.14 -10.27
CA PHE A 8 -2.69 -2.46 -11.08
C PHE A 8 -2.00 -1.40 -11.90
N TRP A 9 -2.38 -1.28 -13.17
CA TRP A 9 -1.78 -0.35 -14.09
C TRP A 9 -2.76 0.07 -15.19
N LEU A 10 -2.61 1.30 -15.67
CA LEU A 10 -3.36 1.86 -16.78
C LEU A 10 -2.48 2.83 -17.56
N PRO A 11 -2.24 2.60 -18.87
CA PRO A 11 -1.54 3.57 -19.70
C PRO A 11 -2.28 4.90 -19.76
N LYS A 12 -1.54 5.99 -19.88
CA LYS A 12 -2.01 7.35 -20.11
C LYS A 12 -2.96 7.39 -21.30
N ASP A 13 -2.54 6.77 -22.40
CA ASP A 13 -3.38 6.53 -23.57
C ASP A 13 -3.83 5.07 -23.62
N VAL A 14 -5.09 4.84 -23.28
CA VAL A 14 -5.73 3.52 -23.29
C VAL A 14 -5.80 2.89 -24.69
N GLN A 15 -5.72 3.71 -25.75
CA GLN A 15 -5.71 3.22 -27.13
C GLN A 15 -4.32 2.79 -27.59
N ASN A 16 -3.27 3.18 -26.84
CA ASN A 16 -1.88 2.86 -27.15
C ASN A 16 -1.17 2.28 -25.91
N PRO A 17 -1.48 1.04 -25.50
CA PRO A 17 -0.89 0.43 -24.32
C PRO A 17 0.63 0.23 -24.42
N ASN A 18 1.20 0.24 -25.64
CA ASN A 18 2.64 0.16 -25.85
C ASN A 18 3.38 1.46 -25.49
N ALA A 19 2.65 2.56 -25.25
CA ALA A 19 3.20 3.83 -24.78
C ALA A 19 3.20 3.95 -23.24
N TYR A 20 2.92 2.86 -22.52
CA TYR A 20 3.08 2.80 -21.08
C TYR A 20 4.57 2.90 -20.69
N GLU A 21 4.88 3.85 -19.83
CA GLU A 21 6.24 4.24 -19.44
C GLU A 21 6.55 4.00 -17.95
N ASP A 22 5.55 3.66 -17.14
CA ASP A 22 5.77 3.13 -15.79
C ASP A 22 6.33 1.70 -15.82
N ALA A 23 6.97 1.29 -14.73
CA ALA A 23 7.37 -0.10 -14.54
C ALA A 23 7.36 -0.51 -13.07
N PHE A 24 7.26 -1.81 -12.83
CA PHE A 24 7.40 -2.40 -11.50
C PHE A 24 8.00 -3.79 -11.60
N ASP A 25 8.58 -4.26 -10.49
CA ASP A 25 8.97 -5.66 -10.31
C ASP A 25 8.82 -6.06 -8.83
N VAL A 26 8.64 -7.36 -8.58
CA VAL A 26 8.31 -7.88 -7.24
C VAL A 26 8.95 -9.24 -7.02
N ASP A 27 9.65 -9.40 -5.88
CA ASP A 27 10.09 -10.68 -5.33
C ASP A 27 9.55 -10.84 -3.91
N ALA A 28 8.37 -11.48 -3.83
CA ALA A 28 7.68 -11.75 -2.58
C ALA A 28 8.41 -12.73 -1.64
N VAL A 29 9.39 -13.49 -2.15
CA VAL A 29 10.17 -14.42 -1.33
C VAL A 29 11.30 -13.67 -0.64
N ARG A 30 12.05 -12.85 -1.40
CA ARG A 30 13.16 -12.03 -0.87
C ARG A 30 12.70 -10.74 -0.21
N GLY A 31 11.43 -10.39 -0.30
CA GLY A 31 10.88 -9.19 0.36
C GLY A 31 11.12 -7.91 -0.43
N MET A 32 11.27 -8.01 -1.75
CA MET A 32 11.61 -6.89 -2.62
C MET A 32 10.42 -6.47 -3.46
N ALA A 33 10.21 -5.16 -3.62
CA ALA A 33 9.29 -4.62 -4.61
C ALA A 33 9.78 -3.25 -5.06
N ALA A 34 9.58 -2.91 -6.33
CA ALA A 34 9.95 -1.62 -6.89
C ALA A 34 8.89 -1.09 -7.84
N VAL A 35 8.78 0.23 -7.93
CA VAL A 35 8.00 0.96 -8.93
C VAL A 35 8.83 2.12 -9.48
N CYS A 36 8.65 2.42 -10.76
CA CYS A 36 9.31 3.47 -11.51
C CYS A 36 8.28 4.20 -12.36
N ASP A 37 8.38 5.53 -12.44
CA ASP A 37 7.62 6.38 -13.35
C ASP A 37 8.56 6.88 -14.45
N GLY A 38 8.24 6.59 -15.70
CA GLY A 38 9.03 6.99 -16.86
C GLY A 38 8.71 8.40 -17.32
N VAL A 39 9.73 9.26 -17.44
CA VAL A 39 9.53 10.65 -17.86
C VAL A 39 9.14 10.73 -19.35
N SER A 40 7.86 10.99 -19.65
CA SER A 40 7.33 10.96 -21.03
C SER A 40 7.97 11.95 -22.02
N SER A 41 8.64 13.01 -21.55
CA SER A 41 9.38 13.91 -22.46
C SER A 41 10.66 13.27 -23.03
N THR A 42 11.19 12.24 -22.35
CA THR A 42 12.45 11.56 -22.65
C THR A 42 12.25 10.38 -23.62
N ILE A 43 13.33 9.84 -24.17
CA ILE A 43 13.22 8.76 -25.16
C ILE A 43 13.35 7.40 -24.47
N PHE A 44 12.45 6.46 -24.80
CA PHE A 44 12.45 5.10 -24.23
C PHE A 44 12.37 5.06 -22.70
N ALA A 45 11.56 5.94 -22.10
CA ALA A 45 11.40 6.06 -20.66
C ALA A 45 10.91 4.76 -20.03
N GLY A 46 9.86 4.14 -20.58
CA GLY A 46 9.36 2.84 -20.12
C GLY A 46 10.36 1.72 -20.13
N ARG A 47 11.27 1.71 -21.11
CA ARG A 47 12.35 0.72 -21.16
C ARG A 47 13.36 0.95 -20.03
N TRP A 48 13.69 2.20 -19.74
CA TRP A 48 14.60 2.54 -18.66
C TRP A 48 14.01 2.22 -17.28
N ALA A 49 12.76 2.60 -17.05
CA ALA A 49 11.97 2.25 -15.88
C ALA A 49 11.99 0.72 -15.64
N ALA A 50 11.71 -0.07 -16.68
CA ALA A 50 11.69 -1.53 -16.59
C ALA A 50 13.06 -2.15 -16.28
N ILE A 51 14.16 -1.55 -16.76
CA ILE A 51 15.52 -2.01 -16.45
C ILE A 51 15.82 -1.77 -14.97
N LEU A 52 15.54 -0.56 -14.46
CA LEU A 52 15.84 -0.22 -13.07
C LEU A 52 14.98 -1.02 -12.07
N ALA A 53 13.67 -1.12 -12.31
CA ALA A 53 12.77 -1.90 -11.46
C ALA A 53 13.23 -3.36 -11.31
N LYS A 54 13.60 -4.00 -12.44
CA LYS A 54 14.12 -5.38 -12.43
C LYS A 54 15.48 -5.50 -11.78
N ALA A 55 16.39 -4.56 -12.09
CA ALA A 55 17.74 -4.61 -11.57
C ALA A 55 17.76 -4.47 -10.04
N VAL A 56 16.95 -3.59 -9.47
CA VAL A 56 16.96 -3.34 -8.01
C VAL A 56 16.31 -4.50 -7.24
N VAL A 57 15.29 -5.13 -7.81
CA VAL A 57 14.66 -6.33 -7.22
C VAL A 57 15.55 -7.55 -7.35
N ALA A 58 16.30 -7.68 -8.45
CA ALA A 58 17.24 -8.78 -8.65
C ALA A 58 18.49 -8.66 -7.76
N GLU A 59 19.11 -7.47 -7.72
CA GLU A 59 20.39 -7.22 -7.06
C GLU A 59 20.41 -5.72 -6.64
N PRO A 60 19.87 -5.38 -5.46
CA PRO A 60 19.83 -3.99 -5.01
C PRO A 60 21.24 -3.46 -4.75
N PRO A 61 21.53 -2.18 -5.05
CA PRO A 61 22.82 -1.57 -4.75
C PRO A 61 22.96 -1.33 -3.24
N ASP A 62 24.20 -1.32 -2.75
CA ASP A 62 24.48 -0.75 -1.43
C ASP A 62 24.43 0.77 -1.51
N VAL A 63 23.31 1.35 -1.05
CA VAL A 63 23.09 2.80 -1.10
C VAL A 63 23.98 3.59 -0.14
N SER A 64 24.62 2.93 0.83
CA SER A 64 25.55 3.59 1.76
C SER A 64 26.92 3.87 1.12
N SER A 65 27.19 3.24 -0.03
CA SER A 65 28.42 3.42 -0.80
C SER A 65 28.12 4.03 -2.16
N HIS A 66 28.51 5.29 -2.35
CA HIS A 66 28.36 5.99 -3.63
C HIS A 66 29.08 5.25 -4.77
N GLU A 67 30.22 4.63 -4.50
CA GLU A 67 30.97 3.85 -5.49
C GLU A 67 30.18 2.62 -5.95
N LEU A 68 29.58 1.88 -5.02
CA LEU A 68 28.79 0.68 -5.36
C LEU A 68 27.48 1.05 -6.07
N LEU A 69 26.83 2.14 -5.66
CA LEU A 69 25.68 2.69 -6.37
C LEU A 69 26.04 3.10 -7.81
N ASP A 70 27.18 3.78 -8.00
CA ASP A 70 27.66 4.19 -9.32
C ASP A 70 27.99 3.00 -10.22
N VAL A 71 28.60 1.94 -9.68
CA VAL A 71 28.86 0.69 -10.40
C VAL A 71 27.54 0.04 -10.85
N TRP A 72 26.54 -0.02 -9.97
CA TRP A 72 25.23 -0.55 -10.29
C TRP A 72 24.52 0.28 -11.37
N LEU A 73 24.53 1.62 -11.25
CA LEU A 73 23.97 2.55 -12.22
C LEU A 73 24.67 2.43 -13.58
N LYS A 74 26.00 2.27 -13.59
CA LYS A 74 26.75 2.08 -14.85
C LYS A 74 26.29 0.81 -15.57
N ARG A 75 26.18 -0.31 -14.87
CA ARG A 75 25.71 -1.58 -15.44
C ARG A 75 24.30 -1.46 -16.00
N THR A 76 23.37 -0.83 -15.28
CA THR A 76 22.00 -0.65 -15.78
C THR A 76 21.93 0.27 -17.00
N ARG A 77 22.71 1.36 -17.02
CA ARG A 77 22.84 2.24 -18.20
C ARG A 77 23.39 1.51 -19.43
N GLU A 78 24.37 0.62 -19.24
CA GLU A 78 24.90 -0.23 -20.31
C GLU A 78 23.83 -1.17 -20.86
N ILE A 79 22.99 -1.76 -19.99
CA ILE A 79 21.84 -2.59 -20.44
C ILE A 79 20.87 -1.75 -21.28
N TRP A 80 20.56 -0.52 -20.85
CA TRP A 80 19.68 0.37 -21.61
C TRP A 80 20.28 0.73 -22.96
N SER A 81 21.56 1.12 -23.00
CA SER A 81 22.25 1.46 -24.25
C SER A 81 22.23 0.30 -25.25
N HIS A 82 22.47 -0.94 -24.81
CA HIS A 82 22.45 -2.12 -25.68
C HIS A 82 21.03 -2.54 -26.11
N SER A 83 20.01 -2.11 -25.37
CA SER A 83 18.62 -2.43 -25.70
C SER A 83 18.04 -1.56 -26.81
N VAL A 84 18.66 -0.41 -27.10
CA VAL A 84 18.20 0.57 -28.09
C VAL A 84 18.87 0.29 -29.44
N ASP A 85 18.07 0.00 -30.46
CA ASP A 85 18.55 -0.03 -31.84
C ASP A 85 18.54 1.39 -32.42
N GLU A 86 19.71 2.04 -32.38
CA GLU A 86 19.88 3.40 -32.92
C GLU A 86 19.65 3.49 -34.43
N THR A 87 19.79 2.38 -35.16
CA THR A 87 19.63 2.36 -36.63
C THR A 87 18.16 2.45 -37.05
N ALA A 88 17.26 1.99 -36.18
CA ALA A 88 15.81 2.07 -36.37
C ALA A 88 15.19 3.42 -35.95
N LEU A 89 15.99 4.36 -35.42
CA LEU A 89 15.48 5.64 -34.93
C LEU A 89 15.07 6.59 -36.05
N ALA A 90 13.88 7.16 -35.90
CA ALA A 90 13.46 8.28 -36.73
C ALA A 90 14.38 9.49 -36.53
N TRP A 91 14.53 10.34 -37.55
CA TRP A 91 15.46 11.48 -37.52
C TRP A 91 15.22 12.42 -36.31
N HIS A 92 13.97 12.59 -35.89
CA HIS A 92 13.58 13.46 -34.77
C HIS A 92 13.85 12.85 -33.38
N GLN A 93 14.12 11.54 -33.31
CA GLN A 93 14.46 10.83 -32.08
C GLN A 93 15.97 10.88 -31.78
N LYS A 94 16.81 11.00 -32.82
CA LYS A 94 18.27 11.02 -32.68
C LYS A 94 18.80 12.10 -31.73
N PRO A 95 18.28 13.35 -31.74
CA PRO A 95 18.71 14.35 -30.76
C PRO A 95 18.38 13.97 -29.32
N LYS A 96 17.23 13.32 -29.08
CA LYS A 96 16.81 12.90 -27.73
C LYS A 96 17.67 11.78 -27.15
N MET A 97 18.39 11.02 -27.98
CA MET A 97 19.35 10.01 -27.50
C MET A 97 20.51 10.63 -26.71
N LEU A 98 20.86 11.89 -26.98
CA LEU A 98 21.91 12.60 -26.21
C LEU A 98 21.48 12.87 -24.77
N ASP A 99 20.17 13.05 -24.55
CA ASP A 99 19.59 13.27 -23.22
C ASP A 99 19.17 11.97 -22.52
N GLY A 100 19.05 10.89 -23.29
CA GLY A 100 18.63 9.58 -22.82
C GLY A 100 17.19 9.55 -22.30
N ALA A 101 16.88 8.46 -21.61
CA ALA A 101 15.67 8.26 -20.83
C ALA A 101 15.84 8.86 -19.42
N GLY A 102 14.73 9.26 -18.79
CA GLY A 102 14.65 9.58 -17.37
C GLY A 102 13.55 8.76 -16.71
N THR A 103 13.76 8.35 -15.46
CA THR A 103 12.73 7.68 -14.66
C THR A 103 12.95 7.94 -13.17
N THR A 104 11.88 7.90 -12.39
CA THR A 104 11.94 7.83 -10.93
C THR A 104 12.19 6.39 -10.48
N LEU A 105 12.49 6.21 -9.20
CA LEU A 105 12.62 4.88 -8.62
C LEU A 105 12.19 4.92 -7.15
N LEU A 106 11.31 4.01 -6.76
CA LEU A 106 10.99 3.68 -5.37
C LEU A 106 11.11 2.17 -5.23
N TRP A 107 11.86 1.69 -4.25
CA TRP A 107 11.85 0.28 -3.88
C TRP A 107 11.82 0.09 -2.38
N ILE A 108 11.42 -1.11 -1.99
CA ILE A 108 11.44 -1.56 -0.60
C ILE A 108 12.21 -2.85 -0.43
N GLU A 109 12.68 -3.04 0.80
CA GLU A 109 13.32 -4.26 1.29
C GLU A 109 12.65 -4.63 2.61
N LEU A 110 12.04 -5.81 2.65
CA LEU A 110 11.46 -6.39 3.85
C LEU A 110 12.35 -7.51 4.36
N ALA A 111 12.84 -7.35 5.58
CA ALA A 111 13.54 -8.39 6.32
C ALA A 111 12.70 -8.84 7.52
N THR A 112 12.81 -10.11 7.87
CA THR A 112 12.35 -10.64 9.15
C THR A 112 13.55 -11.25 9.87
N GLU A 113 13.61 -11.08 11.19
CA GLU A 113 14.47 -11.93 12.00
C GLU A 113 13.78 -13.30 12.11
N GLU A 114 14.44 -14.36 11.68
CA GLU A 114 13.97 -15.72 11.94
C GLU A 114 14.01 -15.96 13.45
N SER A 115 12.85 -16.27 14.05
CA SER A 115 12.79 -16.70 15.44
C SER A 115 12.45 -18.19 15.51
N SER A 116 13.29 -18.95 16.23
CA SER A 116 13.06 -20.37 16.49
C SER A 116 12.01 -20.62 17.58
N ASP A 117 11.48 -19.56 18.20
CA ASP A 117 10.53 -19.60 19.32
C ASP A 117 9.05 -19.55 18.87
N GLY A 118 8.79 -19.42 17.56
CA GLY A 118 7.44 -19.34 17.01
C GLY A 118 6.71 -18.01 17.27
N ILE A 119 7.40 -17.01 17.83
CA ILE A 119 6.83 -15.68 18.08
C ILE A 119 6.98 -14.83 16.81
N ALA A 120 5.86 -14.41 16.22
CA ALA A 120 5.87 -13.48 15.10
C ALA A 120 6.58 -12.17 15.48
N ARG A 121 7.70 -11.90 14.79
CA ARG A 121 8.47 -10.65 14.92
C ARG A 121 7.94 -9.63 13.91
N PRO A 122 8.07 -8.32 14.18
CA PRO A 122 7.79 -7.30 13.17
C PRO A 122 8.77 -7.44 12.01
N TYR A 123 8.29 -7.15 10.80
CA TYR A 123 9.14 -6.98 9.63
C TYR A 123 9.89 -5.66 9.75
N GLN A 124 11.17 -5.67 9.40
CA GLN A 124 11.93 -4.45 9.17
C GLN A 124 11.77 -4.04 7.72
N LEU A 125 11.17 -2.88 7.50
CA LEU A 125 10.96 -2.29 6.19
C LEU A 125 12.01 -1.19 5.99
N ARG A 126 12.81 -1.33 4.93
CA ARG A 126 13.59 -0.23 4.36
C ARG A 126 12.94 0.20 3.04
N ALA A 127 12.92 1.49 2.79
CA ALA A 127 12.48 2.04 1.51
C ALA A 127 13.49 3.09 1.04
N TYR A 128 13.69 3.15 -0.27
CA TYR A 128 14.58 4.11 -0.90
C TYR A 128 13.91 4.71 -2.11
N SER A 129 14.12 6.01 -2.34
CA SER A 129 13.47 6.70 -3.44
C SER A 129 14.31 7.81 -4.05
N ILE A 130 14.12 8.00 -5.36
CA ILE A 130 14.45 9.21 -6.10
C ILE A 130 13.26 9.54 -7.00
N GLY A 131 12.73 10.76 -6.84
CA GLY A 131 11.56 11.24 -7.56
C GLY A 131 10.30 11.23 -6.69
N ASP A 132 9.16 10.97 -7.31
CA ASP A 132 7.82 11.17 -6.72
C ASP A 132 6.94 9.92 -6.71
N CYS A 133 7.48 8.74 -7.04
CA CYS A 133 6.84 7.49 -6.64
C CYS A 133 6.69 7.44 -5.12
N CYS A 134 5.53 7.04 -4.62
CA CYS A 134 5.22 7.12 -3.19
C CYS A 134 4.78 5.77 -2.61
N LEU A 135 5.33 5.45 -1.46
CA LEU A 135 4.94 4.37 -0.57
C LEU A 135 3.87 4.87 0.42
N PHE A 136 2.86 4.05 0.67
CA PHE A 136 1.90 4.19 1.75
C PHE A 136 1.97 2.95 2.65
N HIS A 137 2.21 3.15 3.95
CA HIS A 137 2.12 2.10 4.96
C HIS A 137 0.76 2.16 5.64
N VAL A 138 -0.03 1.10 5.47
CA VAL A 138 -1.41 1.02 5.93
C VAL A 138 -1.57 -0.07 6.98
N ARG A 139 -2.24 0.26 8.08
CA ARG A 139 -2.64 -0.70 9.12
C ARG A 139 -4.09 -0.46 9.51
N HIS A 140 -4.91 -1.52 9.50
CA HIS A 140 -6.34 -1.44 9.80
C HIS A 140 -7.07 -0.34 9.01
N GLY A 141 -6.72 -0.18 7.72
CA GLY A 141 -7.32 0.81 6.82
C GLY A 141 -6.83 2.26 7.04
N GLN A 142 -5.94 2.52 8.00
CA GLN A 142 -5.37 3.83 8.26
C GLN A 142 -3.95 3.92 7.69
N VAL A 143 -3.64 5.01 6.99
CA VAL A 143 -2.28 5.32 6.55
C VAL A 143 -1.48 5.79 7.75
N LEU A 144 -0.46 5.03 8.13
CA LEU A 144 0.44 5.35 9.24
C LEU A 144 1.58 6.27 8.80
N GLN A 145 2.08 6.05 7.59
CA GLN A 145 3.25 6.74 7.06
C GLN A 145 3.23 6.75 5.54
N THR A 146 3.76 7.81 4.95
CA THR A 146 4.03 7.93 3.51
C THR A 146 5.49 8.29 3.28
N PHE A 147 6.03 7.93 2.11
CA PHE A 147 7.43 8.16 1.75
C PHE A 147 7.63 8.16 0.23
N PRO A 148 8.46 9.06 -0.35
CA PRO A 148 9.14 10.18 0.28
C PRO A 148 8.23 11.42 0.44
N ILE A 149 7.08 11.42 -0.23
CA ILE A 149 6.15 12.56 -0.24
C ILE A 149 5.13 12.44 0.89
N GLN A 150 4.89 13.56 1.58
CA GLN A 150 4.00 13.66 2.75
C GLN A 150 2.79 14.58 2.52
N ASP A 151 2.76 15.32 1.41
CA ASP A 151 1.70 16.24 1.04
C ASP A 151 1.47 16.23 -0.47
N SER A 152 0.23 16.46 -0.89
CA SER A 152 -0.15 16.33 -2.30
C SER A 152 0.44 17.43 -3.19
N ALA A 153 0.80 18.59 -2.63
CA ALA A 153 1.32 19.72 -3.39
C ALA A 153 2.71 19.43 -4.00
N ARG A 154 3.50 18.53 -3.40
CA ARG A 154 4.82 18.13 -3.92
C ARG A 154 4.75 17.39 -5.27
N PHE A 155 3.63 16.73 -5.60
CA PHE A 155 3.44 16.07 -6.90
C PHE A 155 3.28 17.05 -8.07
N GLU A 156 3.09 18.35 -7.80
CA GLU A 156 3.00 19.39 -8.83
C GLU A 156 4.39 19.92 -9.26
N THR A 157 5.46 19.41 -8.65
CA THR A 157 6.85 19.78 -8.98
C THR A 157 7.51 18.71 -9.84
N ASN A 158 8.48 19.10 -10.66
CA ASN A 158 9.25 18.13 -11.45
C ASN A 158 10.11 17.27 -10.51
N PRO A 159 9.97 15.93 -10.53
CA PRO A 159 10.75 15.05 -9.69
C PRO A 159 12.23 15.03 -10.09
N GLN A 160 13.08 14.65 -9.14
CA GLN A 160 14.41 14.15 -9.47
C GLN A 160 14.31 12.80 -10.19
N VAL A 161 15.22 12.54 -11.13
CA VAL A 161 15.13 11.37 -12.01
C VAL A 161 16.52 10.77 -12.24
N ILE A 162 16.57 9.45 -12.37
CA ILE A 162 17.76 8.73 -12.81
C ILE A 162 17.81 8.77 -14.33
N ARG A 163 18.92 9.24 -14.89
CA ARG A 163 19.15 9.28 -16.35
C ARG A 163 19.84 8.02 -16.87
N SER A 164 19.40 7.54 -18.03
CA SER A 164 20.03 6.41 -18.73
C SER A 164 21.34 6.79 -19.41
N VAL A 165 21.54 8.07 -19.71
CA VAL A 165 22.80 8.64 -20.20
C VAL A 165 23.39 9.48 -19.07
N PHE A 166 24.58 9.10 -18.61
CA PHE A 166 25.29 9.85 -17.59
C PHE A 166 25.80 11.18 -18.15
N LYS A 167 25.48 12.28 -17.47
CA LYS A 167 26.08 13.59 -17.73
C LYS A 167 27.03 13.95 -16.60
N ARG A 168 28.10 14.67 -16.95
CA ARG A 168 29.10 15.10 -15.97
C ARG A 168 28.43 15.99 -14.91
N GLY A 169 28.46 15.55 -13.66
CA GLY A 169 27.81 16.24 -12.55
C GLY A 169 26.45 15.65 -12.16
N ASP A 170 25.97 14.62 -12.85
CA ASP A 170 24.83 13.83 -12.38
C ASP A 170 25.24 13.13 -11.08
N VAL A 171 24.59 13.49 -9.98
CA VAL A 171 24.69 12.82 -8.69
C VAL A 171 23.31 12.26 -8.38
N VAL A 172 23.25 10.96 -8.09
CA VAL A 172 22.01 10.29 -7.65
C VAL A 172 22.05 10.24 -6.14
N GLU A 173 21.20 11.04 -5.49
CA GLU A 173 20.99 11.00 -4.05
C GLU A 173 19.64 10.36 -3.79
N LEU A 174 19.62 9.33 -2.95
CA LEU A 174 18.41 8.59 -2.60
C LEU A 174 17.92 9.06 -1.25
N GLU A 175 16.62 9.34 -1.16
CA GLU A 175 15.94 9.39 0.12
C GLU A 175 15.85 7.96 0.68
N ALA A 176 15.91 7.82 2.00
CA ALA A 176 15.81 6.54 2.68
C ALA A 176 14.87 6.63 3.88
N MET A 177 14.13 5.55 4.13
CA MET A 177 13.25 5.39 5.28
C MET A 177 13.41 3.99 5.85
N GLU A 178 13.43 3.89 7.18
CA GLU A 178 13.29 2.62 7.89
C GLU A 178 12.07 2.67 8.82
N THR A 179 11.29 1.59 8.87
CA THR A 179 10.15 1.45 9.79
C THR A 179 9.83 -0.02 10.07
N GLN A 180 8.92 -0.26 11.01
CA GLN A 180 8.47 -1.59 11.37
C GLN A 180 7.06 -1.87 10.86
N CYS A 181 6.93 -2.99 10.15
CA CYS A 181 5.63 -3.50 9.71
C CYS A 181 5.23 -4.75 10.50
N ARG A 182 3.94 -5.04 10.51
CA ARG A 182 3.36 -6.21 11.17
C ARG A 182 2.66 -7.10 10.15
N PRO A 183 2.52 -8.41 10.43
CA PRO A 183 1.60 -9.27 9.70
C PRO A 183 0.20 -8.61 9.59
N GLY A 184 -0.39 -8.65 8.39
CA GLY A 184 -1.66 -7.99 8.07
C GLY A 184 -1.57 -6.51 7.66
N ASP A 185 -0.40 -5.87 7.76
CA ASP A 185 -0.20 -4.54 7.18
C ASP A 185 -0.25 -4.60 5.65
N LEU A 186 -0.64 -3.49 5.04
CA LEU A 186 -0.59 -3.29 3.60
C LEU A 186 0.42 -2.19 3.26
N LEU A 187 1.27 -2.47 2.28
CA LEU A 187 2.15 -1.48 1.66
C LEU A 187 1.64 -1.22 0.24
N ALA A 188 1.48 0.04 -0.13
CA ALA A 188 1.13 0.44 -1.50
C ALA A 188 2.25 1.29 -2.09
N LEU A 189 2.88 0.82 -3.17
CA LEU A 189 3.84 1.59 -3.95
C LEU A 189 3.10 2.12 -5.18
N CYS A 190 3.10 3.42 -5.38
CA CYS A 190 2.32 4.09 -6.43
C CYS A 190 3.18 5.06 -7.23
N THR A 191 2.91 5.17 -8.54
CA THR A 191 3.41 6.28 -9.37
C THR A 191 2.61 7.56 -9.14
N ASP A 192 3.12 8.68 -9.65
CA ASP A 192 2.73 10.03 -9.27
C ASP A 192 1.21 10.28 -9.36
N ALA A 193 0.54 9.77 -10.40
CA ALA A 193 -0.87 10.00 -10.65
C ALA A 193 -1.73 9.36 -9.55
N VAL A 194 -1.44 8.09 -9.22
CA VAL A 194 -2.18 7.35 -8.19
C VAL A 194 -1.80 7.84 -6.79
N ALA A 195 -0.51 8.09 -6.56
CA ALA A 195 -0.01 8.58 -5.29
C ALA A 195 -0.57 9.98 -4.95
N GLY A 196 -0.51 10.90 -5.90
CA GLY A 196 -1.04 12.26 -5.75
C GLY A 196 -2.55 12.29 -5.54
N TRP A 197 -3.31 11.47 -6.28
CA TRP A 197 -4.75 11.33 -6.04
C TRP A 197 -5.02 10.77 -4.64
N THR A 198 -4.35 9.69 -4.25
CA THR A 198 -4.49 9.06 -2.93
C THR A 198 -4.22 10.07 -1.81
N MET A 199 -3.14 10.85 -1.93
CA MET A 199 -2.79 11.88 -0.96
C MET A 199 -3.86 12.96 -0.83
N ARG A 200 -4.38 13.48 -1.95
CA ARG A 200 -5.46 14.49 -1.95
C ARG A 200 -6.72 13.98 -1.26
N GLN A 201 -7.07 12.70 -1.46
CA GLN A 201 -8.23 12.10 -0.79
C GLN A 201 -8.03 12.03 0.73
N LEU A 202 -6.83 11.62 1.18
CA LEU A 202 -6.49 11.55 2.60
C LEU A 202 -6.53 12.94 3.24
N GLU A 203 -5.95 13.95 2.58
CA GLU A 203 -5.97 15.35 3.03
C GLU A 203 -7.39 15.94 3.10
N ALA A 204 -8.28 15.51 2.18
CA ALA A 204 -9.69 15.87 2.21
C ALA A 204 -10.49 15.13 3.30
N GLY A 205 -9.85 14.27 4.09
CA GLY A 205 -10.48 13.49 5.16
C GLY A 205 -11.28 12.28 4.66
N ALA A 206 -11.05 11.82 3.44
CA ALA A 206 -11.70 10.63 2.91
C ALA A 206 -11.12 9.36 3.55
N THR A 207 -11.99 8.42 3.90
CA THR A 207 -11.57 7.07 4.29
C THR A 207 -11.44 6.22 3.02
N LEU A 208 -10.21 5.79 2.72
CA LEU A 208 -9.94 4.89 1.59
C LEU A 208 -10.19 3.44 2.00
N ASP A 209 -10.93 2.70 1.16
CA ASP A 209 -11.14 1.27 1.36
C ASP A 209 -10.03 0.47 0.67
N TRP A 210 -8.92 0.29 1.39
CA TRP A 210 -7.76 -0.47 0.94
C TRP A 210 -8.07 -1.95 0.69
N ASN A 211 -9.09 -2.51 1.34
CA ASN A 211 -9.52 -3.89 1.06
C ASN A 211 -10.26 -3.95 -0.27
N ALA A 212 -11.14 -2.99 -0.55
CA ALA A 212 -11.77 -2.90 -1.87
C ALA A 212 -10.72 -2.75 -2.98
N TYR A 213 -9.67 -1.94 -2.78
CA TYR A 213 -8.56 -1.85 -3.74
C TYR A 213 -7.85 -3.18 -3.93
N TRP A 214 -7.63 -3.91 -2.84
CA TRP A 214 -7.06 -5.25 -2.91
C TRP A 214 -7.96 -6.26 -3.62
N ASP A 215 -9.28 -6.14 -3.52
CA ASP A 215 -10.21 -7.14 -4.06
C ASP A 215 -10.62 -6.86 -5.51
N MET A 216 -10.46 -5.62 -6.01
CA MET A 216 -10.76 -5.25 -7.40
C MET A 216 -10.03 -6.12 -8.42
N SER A 217 -10.68 -6.50 -9.53
CA SER A 217 -9.96 -7.00 -10.71
C SER A 217 -9.15 -5.88 -11.36
N LEU A 218 -8.17 -6.23 -12.20
CA LEU A 218 -7.43 -5.23 -12.97
C LEU A 218 -8.37 -4.37 -13.84
N GLU A 219 -9.35 -4.99 -14.49
CA GLU A 219 -10.34 -4.29 -15.31
C GLU A 219 -11.19 -3.32 -14.49
N GLN A 220 -11.65 -3.71 -13.31
CA GLN A 220 -12.41 -2.83 -12.42
C GLN A 220 -11.58 -1.62 -11.98
N TRP A 221 -10.32 -1.85 -11.64
CA TRP A 221 -9.40 -0.78 -11.29
C TRP A 221 -9.15 0.18 -12.46
N GLN A 222 -8.94 -0.36 -13.67
CA GLN A 222 -8.76 0.44 -14.89
C GLN A 222 -9.99 1.29 -15.20
N GLN A 223 -11.20 0.73 -15.14
CA GLN A 223 -12.45 1.48 -15.36
C GLN A 223 -12.63 2.59 -14.31
N TRP A 224 -12.28 2.29 -13.05
CA TRP A 224 -12.31 3.28 -11.99
C TRP A 224 -11.37 4.46 -12.26
N VAL A 225 -10.11 4.20 -12.62
CA VAL A 225 -9.14 5.27 -12.96
C VAL A 225 -9.57 6.05 -14.20
N ILE A 226 -10.14 5.39 -15.22
CA ILE A 226 -10.74 6.08 -16.39
C ILE A 226 -11.84 7.04 -15.93
N GLY A 227 -12.71 6.60 -15.01
CA GLY A 227 -13.74 7.44 -14.42
C GLY A 227 -13.18 8.66 -13.68
N LEU A 228 -12.10 8.48 -12.91
CA LEU A 228 -11.40 9.59 -12.25
C LEU A 228 -10.81 10.58 -13.26
N ARG A 229 -10.22 10.09 -14.37
CA ARG A 229 -9.67 10.94 -15.44
C ARG A 229 -10.77 11.75 -16.13
N GLN A 230 -11.92 11.12 -16.44
CA GLN A 230 -13.07 11.81 -17.05
C GLN A 230 -13.65 12.92 -16.16
N GLN A 231 -13.51 12.76 -14.84
CA GLN A 231 -13.97 13.74 -13.85
C GLN A 231 -12.86 14.74 -13.46
N ASN A 232 -11.68 14.69 -14.09
CA ASN A 232 -10.50 15.50 -13.77
C ASN A 232 -10.06 15.42 -12.30
N GLN A 233 -10.24 14.27 -11.65
CA GLN A 233 -9.86 14.07 -10.24
C GLN A 233 -8.43 13.56 -10.08
N ILE A 234 -7.96 12.78 -11.05
CA ILE A 234 -6.60 12.24 -11.12
C ILE A 234 -5.84 12.90 -12.26
N ARG A 235 -4.51 12.99 -12.11
CA ARG A 235 -3.63 13.44 -13.18
C ARG A 235 -3.79 12.54 -14.41
N TYR A 236 -3.81 13.14 -15.59
CA TYR A 236 -3.85 12.40 -16.85
C TYR A 236 -2.43 11.93 -17.22
N ASP A 237 -2.00 10.85 -16.58
CA ASP A 237 -0.69 10.21 -16.80
C ASP A 237 -0.80 8.69 -16.73
N ASP A 238 0.30 7.97 -16.97
CA ASP A 238 0.38 6.55 -16.60
C ASP A 238 0.02 6.40 -15.11
N SER A 239 -0.55 5.26 -14.75
CA SER A 239 -1.08 5.08 -13.40
C SER A 239 -0.78 3.68 -12.94
N THR A 240 0.01 3.56 -11.88
CA THR A 240 0.48 2.27 -11.36
C THR A 240 0.32 2.20 -9.84
N ALA A 241 -0.15 1.05 -9.36
CA ALA A 241 -0.19 0.71 -7.94
C ALA A 241 0.23 -0.75 -7.73
N VAL A 242 1.25 -0.96 -6.90
CA VAL A 242 1.68 -2.27 -6.44
C VAL A 242 1.31 -2.39 -4.96
N LEU A 243 0.33 -3.23 -4.67
CA LEU A 243 -0.14 -3.50 -3.31
C LEU A 243 0.51 -4.76 -2.79
N LEU A 244 1.05 -4.69 -1.57
CA LEU A 244 1.69 -5.79 -0.87
C LEU A 244 0.95 -6.02 0.44
N ARG A 245 0.41 -7.21 0.64
CA ARG A 245 -0.21 -7.60 1.91
C ARG A 245 0.79 -8.45 2.67
N LEU A 246 1.35 -7.88 3.73
CA LEU A 246 2.37 -8.56 4.52
C LEU A 246 1.74 -9.70 5.28
N GLY A 247 2.45 -10.83 5.34
CA GLY A 247 2.12 -12.04 6.10
C GLY A 247 0.67 -12.14 6.58
N GLY A 248 -0.17 -12.89 5.87
CA GLY A 248 -1.46 -13.37 6.39
C GLY A 248 -1.31 -14.74 7.06
N GLU A 249 -2.19 -15.14 7.96
CA GLU A 249 -3.54 -14.59 8.18
C GLU A 249 -3.58 -13.40 9.14
N ALA A 250 -4.19 -12.29 8.69
CA ALA A 250 -4.71 -11.28 9.60
C ALA A 250 -5.79 -11.94 10.49
N PRO A 251 -5.89 -11.57 11.79
CA PRO A 251 -6.74 -12.27 12.73
C PRO A 251 -8.19 -12.29 12.27
N ALA A 252 -8.81 -13.48 12.24
CA ALA A 252 -10.25 -13.60 12.34
C ALA A 252 -10.69 -13.18 13.75
N ILE A 253 -10.79 -11.86 13.97
CA ILE A 253 -11.64 -11.30 15.03
C ILE A 253 -12.41 -10.15 14.40
N ARG A 254 -13.73 -10.36 14.19
CA ARG A 254 -14.68 -9.25 14.23
C ARG A 254 -14.53 -8.61 15.60
N VAL A 255 -13.76 -7.53 15.69
CA VAL A 255 -13.82 -6.65 16.85
C VAL A 255 -15.17 -5.95 16.73
N VAL A 256 -16.18 -6.54 17.35
CA VAL A 256 -17.28 -5.74 17.88
C VAL A 256 -16.60 -4.74 18.82
N ASP A 257 -16.81 -3.44 18.57
CA ASP A 257 -16.23 -2.36 19.37
C ASP A 257 -16.16 -2.74 20.84
N ARG A 258 -15.03 -2.49 21.52
CA ARG A 258 -14.97 -2.62 22.98
C ARG A 258 -16.04 -1.77 23.67
N GLU A 259 -16.47 -0.66 23.07
CA GLU A 259 -17.63 0.10 23.53
C GLU A 259 -18.94 -0.67 23.35
N ARG A 260 -19.10 -1.45 22.27
CA ARG A 260 -20.22 -2.39 22.12
C ARG A 260 -20.07 -3.59 23.03
N GLU A 261 -18.88 -4.10 23.33
CA GLU A 261 -18.70 -5.23 24.25
C GLU A 261 -18.96 -4.81 25.70
N GLU A 262 -18.43 -3.67 26.14
CA GLU A 262 -18.78 -3.07 27.44
C GLU A 262 -20.26 -2.66 27.47
N SER A 263 -20.81 -2.05 26.42
CA SER A 263 -22.25 -1.74 26.35
C SER A 263 -23.11 -3.01 26.33
N LEU A 264 -22.71 -4.08 25.65
CA LEU A 264 -23.44 -5.34 25.61
C LEU A 264 -23.30 -6.10 26.94
N LEU A 265 -22.15 -6.03 27.61
CA LEU A 265 -21.95 -6.58 28.95
C LEU A 265 -22.75 -5.80 29.99
N ASP A 266 -22.77 -4.47 29.92
CA ASP A 266 -23.51 -3.60 30.84
C ASP A 266 -25.03 -3.71 30.59
N THR A 267 -25.44 -3.82 29.31
CA THR A 267 -26.84 -4.11 28.93
C THR A 267 -27.23 -5.54 29.33
N ALA A 268 -26.34 -6.53 29.21
CA ALA A 268 -26.58 -7.90 29.64
C ALA A 268 -26.63 -7.99 31.17
N GLU A 269 -25.76 -7.29 31.89
CA GLU A 269 -25.73 -7.25 33.35
C GLU A 269 -26.96 -6.52 33.90
N THR A 270 -27.40 -5.45 33.24
CA THR A 270 -28.65 -4.74 33.57
C THR A 270 -29.86 -5.63 33.29
N LYS A 271 -29.93 -6.28 32.12
CA LYS A 271 -31.01 -7.24 31.80
C LYS A 271 -31.00 -8.45 32.73
N TRP A 272 -29.84 -8.92 33.18
CA TRP A 272 -29.70 -10.03 34.11
C TRP A 272 -30.10 -9.61 35.54
N LYS A 273 -29.73 -8.41 35.99
CA LYS A 273 -30.19 -7.81 37.25
C LYS A 273 -31.69 -7.55 37.25
N ASP A 274 -32.26 -7.08 36.14
CA ASP A 274 -33.70 -6.89 35.96
C ASP A 274 -34.43 -8.22 35.86
N ALA A 275 -33.88 -9.21 35.17
CA ALA A 275 -34.43 -10.56 35.13
C ALA A 275 -34.41 -11.21 36.52
N ILE A 276 -33.34 -11.05 37.29
CA ILE A 276 -33.24 -11.52 38.69
C ILE A 276 -34.15 -10.71 39.62
N GLY A 277 -34.27 -9.40 39.41
CA GLY A 277 -35.17 -8.51 40.16
C GLY A 277 -36.63 -8.87 39.91
N SER A 278 -36.98 -9.13 38.65
CA SER A 278 -38.28 -9.63 38.21
C SER A 278 -38.54 -11.05 38.71
N LEU A 279 -37.56 -11.95 38.68
CA LEU A 279 -37.67 -13.29 39.28
C LEU A 279 -37.85 -13.20 40.80
N LYS A 280 -37.10 -12.35 41.50
CA LYS A 280 -37.25 -12.13 42.95
C LYS A 280 -38.58 -11.45 43.27
N GLY A 281 -39.04 -10.53 42.44
CA GLY A 281 -40.33 -9.85 42.56
C GLY A 281 -41.50 -10.79 42.31
N SER A 282 -41.41 -11.63 41.28
CA SER A 282 -42.36 -12.68 40.94
C SER A 282 -42.36 -13.79 42.00
N LEU A 283 -41.20 -14.19 42.53
CA LEU A 283 -41.07 -15.12 43.65
C LEU A 283 -41.65 -14.52 44.95
N ARG A 284 -41.41 -13.23 45.24
CA ARG A 284 -42.00 -12.54 46.39
C ARG A 284 -43.52 -12.37 46.25
N LYS A 285 -44.00 -12.03 45.05
CA LYS A 285 -45.44 -11.91 44.75
C LYS A 285 -46.10 -13.28 44.83
N GLY A 286 -45.51 -14.32 44.24
CA GLY A 286 -45.95 -15.70 44.34
C GLY A 286 -45.92 -16.25 45.77
N LEU A 287 -44.89 -15.96 46.57
CA LEU A 287 -44.83 -16.31 48.00
C LEU A 287 -45.87 -15.55 48.82
N ARG A 288 -46.13 -14.29 48.50
CA ARG A 288 -47.16 -13.48 49.17
C ARG A 288 -48.56 -13.96 48.80
N GLU A 289 -48.84 -14.22 47.53
CA GLU A 289 -50.08 -14.82 47.03
C GLU A 289 -50.27 -16.25 47.59
N LEU A 290 -49.21 -17.05 47.75
CA LEU A 290 -49.25 -18.36 48.43
C LEU A 290 -49.53 -18.21 49.94
N SER A 291 -48.98 -17.20 50.60
CA SER A 291 -49.25 -16.91 52.03
C SER A 291 -50.64 -16.32 52.28
N GLU A 292 -51.21 -15.63 51.29
CA GLU A 292 -52.56 -15.04 51.31
C GLU A 292 -53.61 -16.02 50.73
N SER A 293 -53.18 -17.11 50.07
CA SER A 293 -54.06 -18.16 49.56
C SER A 293 -54.60 -19.04 50.70
N LYS A 294 -55.93 -19.16 50.76
CA LYS A 294 -56.73 -19.85 51.79
C LYS A 294 -56.53 -21.38 51.89
N TRP A 295 -55.51 -21.97 51.27
CA TRP A 295 -55.34 -23.43 51.18
C TRP A 295 -54.30 -24.04 52.14
N LEU A 296 -53.72 -23.26 53.06
CA LEU A 296 -52.78 -23.74 54.09
C LEU A 296 -53.19 -23.44 55.55
N LYS A 297 -54.42 -22.98 55.79
CA LYS A 297 -54.96 -22.82 57.17
C LYS A 297 -55.87 -23.96 57.65
N ASP A 298 -56.08 -25.01 56.84
CA ASP A 298 -56.98 -26.11 57.19
C ASP A 298 -56.30 -27.49 57.33
N ARG A 299 -55.08 -27.50 57.87
CA ARG A 299 -54.51 -28.69 58.51
C ARG A 299 -53.92 -28.32 59.85
N GLY A 300 -54.77 -28.36 60.88
CA GLY A 300 -54.29 -28.37 62.25
C GLY A 300 -55.25 -27.85 63.30
N LYS A 301 -56.46 -28.44 63.42
CA LYS A 301 -57.02 -28.93 64.71
C LYS A 301 -58.49 -29.35 64.54
N LYS A 302 -58.68 -30.67 64.64
CA LYS A 302 -59.87 -31.43 65.07
C LYS A 302 -61.18 -31.19 64.34
#